data_AF-F1W3N9-F1
#
_entry.id   AF-F1W3N9-F1
#
_cell.length_a   1.000
_cell.length_b   1.000
_cell.length_c   1.000
_cell.angle_alpha   90.00
_cell.angle_beta   90.00
_cell.angle_gamma   90.00
#
_symmetry.space_group_name_H-M   'P 1'
#
loop_
_entity.id
_entity.type
_entity.pdbx_description
1 polymer ?
#
loop_
_entity_poly.entity_id
_entity_poly.type
_entity_poly.pdbx_seq_one_letter_code
_entity_poly.pdbx_strand_id
1 'polypeptide(L)'
;MRKSPFDSANGRHTSFSSLFVYPEVDDSLEIDINPADVRVDTYRASGAGGQHINKTDSAVRLTHGPTGIVVQCQNDRSQHRNRAEAWAMLKSRLYEHEMRKRMSDQQKLEDSKTDIGWGHQIRSYVLDQSRIKDLRTSFETGNTKAVLDGDIDEFIAASLKQGV
;
A
#
# COMPACT_ATOMS: atom_id res chain seq x y z
N MET A 1 11.85 27.97 -10.58
CA MET A 1 12.14 28.94 -11.65
C MET A 1 13.60 29.33 -11.59
N ARG A 2 14.33 29.14 -12.69
CA ARG A 2 15.76 29.45 -12.79
C ARG A 2 16.15 29.67 -14.25
N LYS A 3 17.33 30.23 -14.49
CA LYS A 3 17.98 30.10 -15.80
C LYS A 3 18.47 28.67 -15.96
N SER A 4 18.06 28.00 -17.04
CA SER A 4 18.40 26.59 -17.24
C SER A 4 19.85 26.46 -17.72
N PRO A 5 20.69 25.62 -17.10
CA PRO A 5 22.02 25.34 -17.62
C PRO A 5 22.01 24.53 -18.93
N PHE A 6 20.85 23.97 -19.30
CA PHE A 6 20.67 23.15 -20.51
C PHE A 6 20.09 23.94 -21.69
N ASP A 7 19.76 25.22 -21.50
CA ASP A 7 19.24 26.08 -22.55
C ASP A 7 20.34 27.01 -23.06
N SER A 8 20.69 26.89 -24.34
CA SER A 8 21.71 27.71 -24.99
C SER A 8 21.34 29.19 -25.07
N ALA A 9 20.04 29.52 -25.05
CA ALA A 9 19.55 30.89 -25.02
C ALA A 9 19.54 31.50 -23.60
N ASN A 10 19.92 30.73 -22.58
CA ASN A 10 19.90 31.12 -21.17
C ASN A 10 18.52 31.66 -20.72
N GLY A 11 17.46 31.07 -21.28
CA GLY A 11 16.08 31.42 -20.99
C GLY A 11 15.71 31.15 -19.54
N ARG A 12 14.62 31.77 -19.08
CA ARG A 12 14.06 31.53 -17.74
C ARG A 12 13.06 30.38 -17.83
N HIS A 13 13.33 29.30 -17.11
CA HIS A 13 12.51 28.09 -17.12
C HIS A 13 11.76 27.92 -15.81
N THR A 14 10.53 27.42 -15.92
CA THR A 14 9.71 26.94 -14.80
C THR A 14 9.59 25.44 -14.93
N SER A 15 9.88 24.72 -13.84
CA SER A 15 9.83 23.28 -13.76
C SER A 15 9.01 22.89 -12.53
N PHE A 16 8.30 21.77 -12.63
CA PHE A 16 7.48 21.21 -11.56
C PHE A 16 8.07 19.87 -11.13
N SER A 17 7.95 19.56 -9.85
CA SER A 17 8.32 18.27 -9.27
C SER A 17 7.33 17.94 -8.16
N SER A 18 6.89 16.69 -8.08
CA SER A 18 6.02 16.19 -7.03
C SER A 18 6.84 15.42 -6.01
N LEU A 19 6.61 15.67 -4.73
CA LEU A 19 7.13 14.88 -3.62
C LEU A 19 5.96 14.27 -2.87
N PHE A 20 6.05 12.97 -2.60
CA PHE A 20 5.07 12.24 -1.80
C PHE A 20 5.81 11.45 -0.73
N VAL A 21 5.30 11.48 0.50
CA VAL A 21 5.91 10.84 1.66
C VAL A 21 4.94 9.77 2.18
N TYR A 22 5.41 8.54 2.29
CA TYR A 22 4.68 7.44 2.93
C TYR A 22 5.40 7.07 4.22
N PRO A 23 4.68 6.75 5.31
CA PRO A 23 5.29 6.13 6.47
C PRO A 23 5.79 4.73 6.12
N GLU A 24 6.93 4.34 6.69
CA GLU A 24 7.39 2.95 6.66
C GLU A 24 6.50 2.13 7.58
N VAL A 25 5.98 1.00 7.08
CA VAL A 25 5.17 0.05 7.84
C VAL A 25 5.92 -1.27 7.86
N ASP A 26 6.10 -1.87 9.04
CA ASP A 26 6.69 -3.20 9.16
C ASP A 26 5.73 -4.25 8.54
N ASP A 27 6.27 -5.06 7.64
CA ASP A 27 5.54 -6.07 6.87
C ASP A 27 5.46 -7.43 7.57
N SER A 28 5.81 -7.49 8.87
CA SER A 28 5.67 -8.68 9.72
C SER A 28 4.21 -8.99 10.08
N LEU A 29 3.33 -9.16 9.09
CA LEU A 29 1.93 -9.48 9.31
C LEU A 29 1.74 -10.98 9.61
N GLU A 30 1.80 -11.35 10.90
CA GLU A 30 1.34 -12.67 11.35
C GLU A 30 -0.19 -12.69 11.46
N ILE A 31 -0.84 -13.42 10.54
CA ILE A 31 -2.27 -13.69 10.64
C ILE A 31 -2.47 -14.86 11.60
N ASP A 32 -2.86 -14.54 12.83
CA ASP A 32 -3.43 -15.50 13.76
C ASP A 32 -4.90 -15.74 13.39
N ILE A 33 -5.25 -17.02 13.20
CA ILE A 33 -6.61 -17.41 12.80
C ILE A 33 -7.23 -18.10 13.99
N ASN A 34 -8.23 -17.49 14.61
CA ASN A 34 -8.99 -18.12 15.67
C ASN A 34 -9.77 -19.32 15.08
N PRO A 35 -9.56 -20.55 15.59
CA PRO A 35 -10.29 -21.72 15.11
C PRO A 35 -11.81 -21.62 15.24
N ALA A 36 -12.32 -20.79 16.17
CA ALA A 36 -13.76 -20.59 16.37
C ALA A 36 -14.44 -19.88 15.18
N ASP A 37 -13.69 -19.07 14.43
CA ASP A 37 -14.21 -18.31 13.28
C ASP A 37 -14.22 -19.13 11.99
N VAL A 38 -13.68 -20.35 12.03
CA VAL A 38 -13.58 -21.24 10.87
C VAL A 38 -14.54 -22.41 11.02
N ARG A 39 -15.53 -22.46 10.14
CA ARG A 39 -16.39 -23.63 10.01
C ARG A 39 -15.68 -24.70 9.20
N VAL A 40 -15.62 -25.92 9.75
CA VAL A 40 -15.01 -27.09 9.12
C VAL A 40 -16.10 -28.07 8.69
N ASP A 41 -16.26 -28.24 7.38
CA ASP A 41 -17.18 -29.22 6.79
C ASP A 41 -16.38 -30.37 6.17
N THR A 42 -16.77 -31.60 6.45
CA THR A 42 -16.16 -32.81 5.87
C THR A 42 -17.16 -33.51 4.97
N TYR A 43 -16.74 -33.88 3.76
CA TYR A 43 -17.62 -34.47 2.76
C TYR A 43 -16.86 -35.45 1.86
N ARG A 44 -17.59 -36.13 0.96
CA ARG A 44 -16.99 -37.07 0.01
C ARG A 44 -16.25 -36.32 -1.09
N ALA A 45 -15.02 -36.76 -1.35
CA ALA A 45 -14.24 -36.23 -2.46
C ALA A 45 -14.98 -36.51 -3.79
N SER A 46 -14.95 -35.55 -4.71
CA SER A 46 -15.54 -35.69 -6.04
C SER A 46 -14.46 -36.01 -7.07
N GLY A 47 -14.58 -37.13 -7.79
CA GLY A 47 -13.66 -37.49 -8.88
C GLY A 47 -13.78 -38.95 -9.33
N ALA A 48 -13.14 -39.27 -10.46
CA ALA A 48 -13.00 -40.64 -10.93
C ALA A 48 -11.99 -41.38 -10.04
N GLY A 49 -12.48 -42.19 -9.10
CA GLY A 49 -11.61 -43.00 -8.27
C GLY A 49 -12.28 -44.23 -7.69
N GLY A 50 -11.47 -45.08 -7.06
CA GLY A 50 -11.89 -46.40 -6.59
C GLY A 50 -12.89 -46.36 -5.42
N GLN A 51 -13.25 -47.54 -4.92
CA GLN A 51 -14.24 -47.72 -3.84
C GLN A 51 -13.99 -46.83 -2.60
N HIS A 52 -12.73 -46.48 -2.32
CA HIS A 52 -12.35 -45.62 -1.20
C HIS A 52 -12.94 -44.20 -1.27
N ILE A 53 -13.09 -43.62 -2.47
CA ILE A 53 -13.65 -42.27 -2.65
C ILE A 53 -15.18 -42.26 -2.46
N ASN A 54 -15.84 -43.36 -2.80
CA ASN A 54 -17.29 -43.49 -2.68
C ASN A 54 -17.77 -43.78 -1.24
N LYS A 55 -16.89 -44.33 -0.39
CA LYS A 55 -17.24 -44.80 0.95
C LYS A 55 -16.73 -43.90 2.08
N THR A 56 -15.66 -43.14 1.86
CA THR A 56 -14.96 -42.38 2.91
C THR A 56 -15.08 -40.87 2.69
N ASP A 57 -15.43 -40.13 3.75
CA ASP A 57 -15.56 -38.68 3.74
C ASP A 57 -14.18 -38.01 3.99
N SER A 58 -13.31 -38.06 2.98
CA SER A 58 -11.94 -37.56 3.08
C SER A 58 -11.76 -36.08 2.72
N ALA A 59 -12.69 -35.46 1.99
CA ALA A 59 -12.58 -34.06 1.58
C ALA A 59 -12.95 -33.10 2.72
N VAL A 60 -12.24 -31.97 2.79
CA VAL A 60 -12.43 -30.96 3.84
C VAL A 60 -12.64 -29.60 3.20
N ARG A 61 -13.66 -28.88 3.65
CA ARG A 61 -13.92 -27.48 3.33
C ARG A 61 -13.81 -26.64 4.60
N LEU A 62 -13.07 -25.55 4.51
CA LEU A 62 -12.95 -24.53 5.56
C LEU A 62 -13.63 -23.25 5.07
N THR A 63 -14.50 -22.68 5.90
CA THR A 63 -15.14 -21.40 5.64
C THR A 63 -14.81 -20.45 6.78
N HIS A 64 -14.10 -19.36 6.47
CA HIS A 64 -13.85 -18.30 7.44
C HIS A 64 -15.05 -17.36 7.49
N GLY A 65 -15.76 -17.35 8.61
CA GLY A 65 -16.99 -16.57 8.80
C GLY A 65 -16.81 -15.07 8.53
N PRO A 66 -15.79 -14.40 9.11
CA PRO A 66 -15.61 -12.94 8.98
C PRO A 66 -15.33 -12.46 7.55
N THR A 67 -14.53 -13.19 6.77
CA THR A 67 -14.15 -12.78 5.40
C THR A 67 -14.97 -13.48 4.32
N GLY A 68 -15.74 -14.51 4.66
CA GLY A 68 -16.48 -15.34 3.71
C GLY A 68 -15.58 -16.21 2.80
N ILE A 69 -14.27 -16.26 3.03
CA ILE A 69 -13.33 -17.03 2.22
C ILE A 69 -13.55 -18.52 2.47
N VAL A 70 -13.77 -19.26 1.38
CA VAL A 70 -13.96 -20.71 1.39
C VAL A 70 -12.77 -21.37 0.69
N VAL A 71 -12.19 -22.35 1.36
CA VAL A 71 -11.10 -23.18 0.83
C VAL A 71 -11.51 -24.65 0.95
N GLN A 72 -11.14 -25.45 -0.05
CA GLN A 72 -11.42 -26.88 -0.05
C GLN A 72 -10.18 -27.67 -0.46
N CYS A 73 -9.95 -28.80 0.20
CA CYS A 73 -8.88 -29.74 -0.14
C CYS A 73 -9.41 -31.17 -0.18
N GLN A 74 -9.05 -31.88 -1.26
CA GLN A 74 -9.41 -33.28 -1.49
C GLN A 74 -8.25 -34.08 -2.14
N ASN A 75 -7.02 -33.56 -2.06
CA ASN A 75 -5.87 -34.09 -2.80
C ASN A 75 -5.40 -35.44 -2.26
N ASP A 76 -5.58 -35.70 -0.97
CA ASP A 76 -5.15 -36.93 -0.33
C ASP A 76 -6.30 -37.84 0.09
N ARG A 77 -5.99 -39.13 0.27
CA ARG A 77 -6.92 -40.11 0.86
C ARG A 77 -7.17 -39.89 2.36
N SER A 78 -6.24 -39.22 3.06
CA SER A 78 -6.33 -38.95 4.50
C SER A 78 -7.01 -37.61 4.80
N GLN A 79 -8.07 -37.67 5.62
CA GLN A 79 -8.80 -36.49 6.08
C GLN A 79 -7.90 -35.51 6.87
N HIS A 80 -7.02 -36.01 7.73
CA HIS A 80 -6.14 -35.17 8.55
C HIS A 80 -5.16 -34.36 7.69
N ARG A 81 -4.64 -34.97 6.63
CA ARG A 81 -3.76 -34.28 5.68
C ARG A 81 -4.52 -33.23 4.89
N ASN A 82 -5.70 -33.56 4.37
CA ASN A 82 -6.55 -32.59 3.68
C ASN A 82 -6.94 -31.41 4.59
N ARG A 83 -7.18 -31.66 5.88
CA ARG A 83 -7.43 -30.60 6.87
C ARG A 83 -6.22 -29.69 7.04
N ALA A 84 -5.02 -30.26 7.23
CA ALA A 84 -3.79 -29.47 7.39
C ALA A 84 -3.48 -28.63 6.15
N GLU A 85 -3.61 -29.20 4.96
CA GLU A 85 -3.43 -28.49 3.69
C GLU A 85 -4.49 -27.38 3.51
N ALA A 86 -5.76 -27.64 3.85
CA ALA A 86 -6.82 -26.64 3.79
C ALA A 86 -6.53 -25.46 4.73
N TRP A 87 -5.98 -25.69 5.93
CA TRP A 87 -5.56 -24.61 6.85
C TRP A 87 -4.42 -23.77 6.27
N ALA A 88 -3.41 -24.41 5.66
CA ALA A 88 -2.32 -23.69 5.01
C ALA A 88 -2.83 -22.82 3.85
N MET A 89 -3.73 -23.36 3.03
CA MET A 89 -4.39 -22.62 1.94
C MET A 89 -5.26 -21.48 2.47
N LEU A 90 -6.00 -21.69 3.58
CA LEU A 90 -6.81 -20.63 4.20
C LEU A 90 -5.94 -19.48 4.69
N LYS A 91 -4.81 -19.78 5.37
CA LYS A 91 -3.84 -18.76 5.80
C LYS A 91 -3.29 -17.97 4.62
N SER A 92 -2.93 -18.65 3.53
CA SER A 92 -2.44 -17.99 2.31
C SER A 92 -3.50 -17.06 1.69
N ARG A 93 -4.76 -17.49 1.63
CA ARG A 93 -5.87 -16.68 1.09
C ARG A 93 -6.19 -15.47 1.96
N LEU A 94 -6.13 -15.62 3.28
CA LEU A 94 -6.34 -14.51 4.21
C LEU A 94 -5.21 -13.48 4.09
N TYR A 95 -3.98 -13.94 3.92
CA TYR A 95 -2.83 -13.07 3.65
C TYR A 95 -3.01 -12.28 2.36
N GLU A 96 -3.39 -12.95 1.27
CA GLU A 96 -3.70 -12.29 -0.01
C GLU A 96 -4.82 -11.24 0.14
N HIS A 97 -5.85 -11.54 0.92
CA HIS A 97 -6.97 -10.63 1.17
C HIS A 97 -6.53 -9.36 1.90
N GLU A 98 -5.76 -9.50 2.98
CA GLU A 98 -5.27 -8.36 3.77
C GLU A 98 -4.29 -7.50 2.95
N MET A 99 -3.40 -8.14 2.19
CA MET A 99 -2.51 -7.44 1.26
C MET A 99 -3.29 -6.68 0.18
N ARG A 100 -4.34 -7.26 -0.39
CA ARG A 100 -5.19 -6.58 -1.36
C ARG A 100 -5.91 -5.37 -0.74
N LYS A 101 -6.37 -5.49 0.50
CA LYS A 101 -7.00 -4.39 1.22
C LYS A 101 -6.02 -3.25 1.44
N ARG A 102 -4.81 -3.55 1.92
CA ARG A 102 -3.71 -2.57 2.06
C ARG A 102 -3.38 -1.89 0.73
N MET A 103 -3.20 -2.66 -0.35
CA MET A 103 -2.96 -2.10 -1.68
C MET A 103 -4.10 -1.21 -2.15
N SER A 104 -5.36 -1.58 -1.88
CA SER A 104 -6.51 -0.73 -2.23
C SER A 104 -6.52 0.58 -1.45
N ASP A 105 -6.17 0.57 -0.17
CA ASP A 105 -6.11 1.79 0.64
C ASP A 105 -4.93 2.67 0.22
N GLN A 106 -3.79 2.07 -0.14
CA GLN A 106 -2.67 2.78 -0.75
C GLN A 106 -3.06 3.39 -2.11
N GLN A 107 -3.78 2.65 -2.95
CA GLN A 107 -4.26 3.18 -4.23
C GLN A 107 -5.19 4.37 -4.03
N LYS A 108 -6.10 4.35 -3.04
CA LYS A 108 -6.95 5.52 -2.74
C LYS A 108 -6.13 6.75 -2.34
N LEU A 109 -5.04 6.55 -1.58
CA LEU A 109 -4.11 7.64 -1.25
C LEU A 109 -3.39 8.15 -2.50
N GLU A 110 -2.97 7.26 -3.40
CA GLU A 110 -2.36 7.65 -4.68
C GLU A 110 -3.34 8.36 -5.61
N ASP A 111 -4.60 7.94 -5.66
CA ASP A 111 -5.63 8.57 -6.48
C ASP A 111 -5.98 9.98 -5.94
N SER A 112 -5.72 10.25 -4.66
CA SER A 112 -5.83 11.60 -4.08
C SER A 112 -4.70 12.55 -4.52
N LYS A 113 -3.68 12.03 -5.22
CA LYS A 113 -2.55 12.82 -5.71
C LYS A 113 -3.04 13.86 -6.71
N THR A 114 -2.70 15.11 -6.43
CA THR A 114 -2.95 16.22 -7.35
C THR A 114 -1.99 16.20 -8.54
N ASP A 115 -2.47 16.72 -9.67
CA ASP A 115 -1.70 16.75 -10.91
C ASP A 115 -0.44 17.64 -10.80
N ILE A 116 0.59 17.29 -11.57
CA ILE A 116 1.88 17.98 -11.54
C ILE A 116 1.81 19.16 -12.52
N GLY A 117 1.37 20.31 -12.03
CA GLY A 117 1.26 21.49 -12.87
C GLY A 117 0.85 22.76 -12.15
N TRP A 118 0.55 23.77 -12.95
CA TRP A 118 0.07 25.07 -12.49
C TRP A 118 -1.21 24.91 -11.64
N GLY A 119 -1.24 25.61 -10.50
CA GLY A 119 -2.38 25.58 -9.58
C GLY A 119 -2.26 24.59 -8.41
N HIS A 120 -1.39 23.59 -8.51
CA HIS A 120 -1.21 22.55 -7.47
C HIS A 120 0.12 22.67 -6.69
N GLN A 121 0.79 23.81 -6.85
CA GLN A 121 2.12 24.06 -6.29
C GLN A 121 2.04 24.50 -4.81
N ILE A 122 2.76 23.81 -3.93
CA ILE A 122 2.84 24.18 -2.51
C ILE A 122 3.99 25.12 -2.20
N ARG A 123 5.09 25.08 -2.98
CA ARG A 123 6.29 25.87 -2.73
C ARG A 123 6.93 26.31 -4.04
N SER A 124 7.33 27.58 -4.08
CA SER A 124 7.97 28.19 -5.25
C SER A 124 9.43 28.49 -4.93
N TYR A 125 10.34 27.91 -5.74
CA TYR A 125 11.77 28.16 -5.68
C TYR A 125 12.16 29.07 -6.85
N VAL A 126 12.31 30.37 -6.59
CA VAL A 126 12.68 31.39 -7.59
C VAL A 126 14.15 31.73 -7.39
N LEU A 127 15.03 30.91 -7.98
CA LEU A 127 16.47 30.95 -7.69
C LEU A 127 17.16 32.17 -8.27
N ASP A 128 16.64 32.74 -9.36
CA ASP A 128 17.19 33.93 -9.99
C ASP A 128 16.91 35.21 -9.20
N GLN A 129 15.88 35.22 -8.36
CA GLN A 129 15.59 36.29 -7.39
C GLN A 129 16.02 35.91 -5.98
N SER A 130 16.77 34.81 -5.82
CA SER A 130 17.16 34.25 -4.52
C SER A 130 16.00 34.19 -3.53
N ARG A 131 14.84 33.64 -3.93
CA ARG A 131 13.65 33.57 -3.07
C ARG A 131 13.01 32.19 -3.09
N ILE A 132 12.68 31.66 -1.92
CA ILE A 132 11.86 30.45 -1.76
C ILE A 132 10.66 30.81 -0.90
N LYS A 133 9.46 30.48 -1.37
CA LYS A 133 8.21 30.79 -0.66
C LYS A 133 7.28 29.59 -0.63
N ASP A 134 6.78 29.25 0.55
CA ASP A 134 5.71 28.28 0.73
C ASP A 134 4.36 29.00 0.62
N LEU A 135 3.49 28.51 -0.26
CA LEU A 135 2.21 29.13 -0.58
C LEU A 135 1.14 28.75 0.44
N ARG A 136 1.34 27.66 1.19
CA ARG A 136 0.41 27.22 2.24
C ARG A 136 0.57 28.07 3.49
N THR A 137 1.82 28.26 3.91
CA THR A 137 2.15 28.99 5.15
C THR A 137 2.49 30.46 4.94
N SER A 138 2.68 30.88 3.69
CA SER A 138 3.20 32.20 3.31
C SER A 138 4.62 32.51 3.80
N PHE A 139 5.30 31.55 4.44
CA PHE A 139 6.68 31.69 4.89
C PHE A 139 7.63 31.78 3.69
N GLU A 140 8.62 32.68 3.77
CA GLU A 140 9.61 32.89 2.71
C GLU A 140 11.01 33.11 3.27
N THR A 141 12.00 32.71 2.50
CA THR A 141 13.42 32.92 2.81
C THR A 141 14.20 33.35 1.57
N GLY A 142 15.22 34.18 1.81
CA GLY A 142 16.15 34.66 0.78
C GLY A 142 17.38 33.75 0.59
N ASN A 143 17.67 32.88 1.56
CA ASN A 143 18.86 32.03 1.52
C ASN A 143 18.55 30.73 0.76
N THR A 144 18.53 30.80 -0.57
CA THR A 144 18.21 29.65 -1.43
C THR A 144 19.17 28.48 -1.26
N LYS A 145 20.46 28.78 -1.01
CA LYS A 145 21.49 27.74 -0.93
C LYS A 145 21.30 26.85 0.30
N ALA A 146 21.09 27.44 1.48
CA ALA A 146 20.85 26.69 2.71
C ALA A 146 19.65 25.73 2.58
N VAL A 147 18.54 26.21 2.01
CA VAL A 147 17.34 25.40 1.80
C VAL A 147 17.59 24.24 0.84
N LEU A 148 18.37 24.46 -0.22
CA LEU A 148 18.76 23.41 -1.16
C LEU A 148 19.75 22.40 -0.54
N ASP A 149 20.54 22.84 0.44
CA ASP A 149 21.47 22.00 1.20
C ASP A 149 20.78 21.24 2.36
N GLY A 150 19.47 21.44 2.57
CA GLY A 150 18.65 20.67 3.53
C GLY A 150 18.03 21.47 4.66
N ASP A 151 18.26 22.78 4.75
CA ASP A 151 17.67 23.65 5.78
C ASP A 151 16.19 23.95 5.49
N ILE A 152 15.34 22.95 5.72
CA ILE A 152 13.89 23.00 5.49
C ILE A 152 13.06 22.99 6.77
N ASP A 153 13.72 22.97 7.94
CA ASP A 153 13.06 22.81 9.24
C ASP A 153 12.08 23.94 9.53
N GLU A 154 12.41 25.18 9.17
CA GLU A 154 11.52 26.32 9.35
C GLU A 154 10.22 26.18 8.55
N PHE A 155 10.30 25.64 7.34
CA PHE A 155 9.10 25.35 6.53
C PHE A 155 8.25 24.25 7.15
N ILE A 156 8.89 23.18 7.66
CA ILE A 156 8.20 22.07 8.31
C ILE A 156 7.50 22.55 9.57
N ALA A 157 8.21 23.27 10.45
CA ALA A 157 7.66 23.81 11.68
C ALA A 157 6.51 24.77 11.44
N ALA A 158 6.59 25.63 10.41
CA ALA A 158 5.50 26.51 10.02
C ALA A 158 4.26 25.72 9.53
N SER A 159 4.46 24.66 8.74
CA SER A 159 3.38 23.79 8.25
C SER A 159 2.66 23.10 9.41
N LEU A 160 3.44 22.51 10.32
CA LEU A 160 2.91 21.80 11.49
C LEU A 160 2.12 22.72 12.43
N LYS A 161 2.57 23.97 12.62
CA LYS A 161 1.85 24.96 13.45
C LYS A 161 0.49 25.37 12.87
N GLN A 162 0.37 25.41 11.54
CA GLN A 162 -0.88 25.75 10.88
C GLN A 162 -1.79 24.53 10.66
N GLY A 163 -1.28 23.31 10.89
CA GLY A 163 -2.02 22.07 10.68
C GLY A 163 -2.28 21.75 9.20
N VAL A 164 -1.37 22.18 8.32
CA VAL A 164 -1.43 22.00 6.85
C VAL A 164 -0.35 21.05 6.36
#